data_AF-A0A5D2QW38-F1
#
_entry.id   AF-A0A5D2QW38-F1
#
_cell.length_a   1.000
_cell.length_b   1.000
_cell.length_c   1.000
_cell.angle_alpha   90.00
_cell.angle_beta   90.00
_cell.angle_gamma   90.00
#
_symmetry.space_group_name_H-M   'P 1'
#
loop_
_entity.id
_entity.type
_entity.pdbx_description
1 polymer ?
#
loop_
_entity_poly.entity_id
_entity_poly.type
_entity_poly.pdbx_seq_one_letter_code
_entity_poly.pdbx_strand_id
1 'polypeptide(L)'
;MSAIHINPRKLYDYVQYDLKEIAFPSSFPDPPPIKKRRKLTWHERLLVARLYNESAQMSPEDVDVHIVLGVLYNLLSENDKAIASFKTALKLKPNDYSLWNKLGATQANSVQSADAILAYQQALDLKPNYVRAWANMGISYANQYCVQFKMMKIAVEGCMHGDLDKVYDTIKYIENTRNIKIDLLLCYGDFQAVKNRKDMDSLYVAPKYREMKSFWKYYSGQEVAPVPMIFIGGNNEASNYLWELYYGGWAAPNIYFLGMLWL
;
A
#
# COMPACT_ATOMS: atom_id res chain seq x y z
N MET A 1 10.15 -7.52 0.10
CA MET A 1 9.16 -6.42 0.21
C MET A 1 9.85 -5.11 -0.14
N SER A 2 9.68 -4.63 -1.36
CA SER A 2 10.30 -3.39 -1.84
C SER A 2 9.34 -2.21 -1.62
N ALA A 3 9.56 -1.46 -0.55
CA ALA A 3 8.98 -0.12 -0.40
C ALA A 3 9.61 0.78 -1.48
N ILE A 4 8.80 1.25 -2.43
CA ILE A 4 9.23 2.29 -3.36
C ILE A 4 9.34 3.57 -2.55
N HIS A 5 10.55 3.85 -2.06
CA HIS A 5 10.88 5.07 -1.35
C HIS A 5 10.84 6.23 -2.37
N ILE A 6 9.72 6.94 -2.44
CA ILE A 6 9.63 8.17 -3.24
C ILE A 6 10.60 9.17 -2.61
N ASN A 7 11.72 9.41 -3.30
CA ASN A 7 12.79 10.28 -2.85
C ASN A 7 12.28 11.75 -2.81
N PRO A 8 12.18 12.38 -1.63
CA PRO A 8 11.69 13.75 -1.50
C PRO A 8 12.56 14.79 -2.24
N ARG A 9 13.79 14.43 -2.65
CA ARG A 9 14.64 15.30 -3.46
C ARG A 9 14.07 15.55 -4.87
N LYS A 10 13.37 14.57 -5.47
CA LYS A 10 12.77 14.77 -6.80
C LYS A 10 11.56 15.72 -6.78
N LEU A 11 10.89 15.86 -5.63
CA LEU A 11 9.83 16.85 -5.44
C LEU A 11 10.40 18.28 -5.32
N TYR A 12 11.63 18.42 -4.80
CA TYR A 12 12.32 19.71 -4.68
C TYR A 12 12.76 20.29 -6.03
N ASP A 13 13.19 19.43 -6.96
CA ASP A 13 13.56 19.86 -8.32
C ASP A 13 12.34 20.36 -9.12
N TYR A 14 11.14 19.89 -8.76
CA TYR A 14 9.87 20.27 -9.39
C TYR A 14 9.35 21.67 -8.98
N VAL A 15 9.69 22.15 -7.78
CA VAL A 15 9.27 23.49 -7.29
C VAL A 15 10.24 24.58 -7.74
N GLN A 16 11.48 24.24 -8.10
CA GLN A 16 12.49 25.23 -8.51
C GLN A 16 12.28 25.82 -9.91
N TYR A 17 11.54 25.16 -10.80
CA TYR A 17 11.32 25.67 -12.16
C TYR A 17 10.27 26.80 -12.24
N ASP A 18 9.25 26.79 -11.37
CA ASP A 18 8.15 27.79 -11.41
C ASP A 18 8.48 29.11 -10.65
N LEU A 19 9.54 29.16 -9.84
CA LEU A 19 9.89 30.36 -9.04
C LEU A 19 10.75 31.39 -9.78
N LYS A 20 10.92 31.26 -11.11
CA LYS A 20 11.82 32.12 -11.90
C LYS A 20 11.22 33.45 -12.37
N GLU A 21 9.91 33.68 -12.23
CA GLU A 21 9.26 34.87 -12.82
C GLU A 21 8.33 35.62 -11.86
N ILE A 22 8.66 35.71 -10.58
CA ILE A 22 7.95 36.63 -9.67
C ILE A 22 8.74 37.94 -9.63
N ALA A 23 8.29 38.93 -10.41
CA ALA A 23 8.81 40.30 -10.34
C ALA A 23 8.35 40.94 -9.02
N PHE A 24 9.29 41.26 -8.14
CA PHE A 24 9.02 42.04 -6.94
C PHE A 24 8.84 43.53 -7.29
N PRO A 25 7.95 44.27 -6.61
CA PRO A 25 7.83 45.71 -6.79
C PRO A 25 9.15 46.43 -6.45
N SER A 26 9.45 47.48 -7.22
CA SER A 26 10.73 48.21 -7.31
C SER A 26 11.16 48.97 -6.04
N SER A 27 10.55 48.72 -4.89
CA SER A 27 10.86 49.35 -3.60
C SER A 27 11.63 48.45 -2.63
N PHE A 28 11.91 47.19 -2.99
CA PHE A 28 12.75 46.30 -2.19
C PHE A 28 14.22 46.35 -2.64
N PRO A 29 15.19 46.36 -1.71
CA PRO A 29 16.60 46.25 -2.06
C PRO A 29 16.87 44.93 -2.78
N ASP A 30 17.73 44.97 -3.79
CA ASP A 30 18.09 43.80 -4.61
C ASP A 30 18.46 42.61 -3.70
N PRO A 31 17.90 41.42 -3.97
CA PRO A 31 18.22 40.25 -3.17
C PRO A 31 19.73 39.93 -3.29
N PRO A 32 20.41 39.61 -2.18
CA PRO A 32 21.84 39.35 -2.21
C PRO A 32 22.17 38.15 -3.13
N PRO A 33 23.35 38.14 -3.77
CA PRO A 33 23.72 37.11 -4.74
C PRO A 33 23.65 35.71 -4.11
N ILE A 34 22.90 34.81 -4.77
CA ILE A 34 22.52 33.50 -4.26
C ILE A 34 23.76 32.59 -4.17
N LYS A 35 24.38 32.52 -2.99
CA LYS A 35 25.32 31.46 -2.62
C LYS A 35 24.53 30.18 -2.28
N LYS A 36 25.04 29.01 -2.72
CA LYS A 36 24.44 27.65 -2.63
C LYS A 36 23.30 27.53 -1.60
N ARG A 37 22.07 27.35 -2.07
CA ARG A 37 20.84 27.37 -1.26
C ARG A 37 20.85 26.26 -0.19
N ARG A 38 20.94 26.64 1.09
CA ARG A 38 20.70 25.76 2.24
C ARG A 38 19.21 25.41 2.31
N LYS A 39 18.88 24.16 2.65
CA LYS A 39 17.48 23.76 2.91
C LYS A 39 16.93 24.50 4.13
N LEU A 40 15.71 25.03 4.00
CA LEU A 40 14.98 25.63 5.11
C LEU A 40 14.72 24.60 6.21
N THR A 41 15.02 24.98 7.45
CA THR A 41 14.65 24.29 8.68
C THR A 41 13.14 24.30 8.88
N TRP A 42 12.63 23.43 9.76
CA TRP A 42 11.20 23.38 10.08
C TRP A 42 10.66 24.72 10.60
N HIS A 43 11.40 25.40 11.47
CA HIS A 43 11.02 26.71 12.01
C HIS A 43 10.94 27.79 10.91
N GLU A 44 11.89 27.80 9.99
CA GLU A 44 11.87 28.76 8.87
C GLU A 44 10.67 28.50 7.94
N ARG A 45 10.28 27.23 7.71
CA ARG A 45 9.08 26.91 6.92
C ARG A 45 7.79 27.40 7.59
N LEU A 46 7.68 27.24 8.91
CA LEU A 46 6.53 27.72 9.67
C LEU A 46 6.44 29.25 9.67
N LEU A 47 7.58 29.95 9.81
CA LEU A 47 7.62 31.40 9.70
C LEU A 47 7.18 31.88 8.32
N VAL A 48 7.69 31.24 7.26
CA VAL A 48 7.31 31.56 5.88
C VAL A 48 5.81 31.31 5.68
N ALA A 49 5.26 30.19 6.15
CA ALA A 49 3.83 29.92 6.08
C ALA A 49 3.00 31.00 6.82
N ARG A 50 3.47 31.51 7.95
CA ARG A 50 2.81 32.60 8.68
C ARG A 50 2.76 33.89 7.86
N LEU A 51 3.89 34.30 7.27
CA LEU A 51 3.96 35.51 6.45
C LEU A 51 3.04 35.44 5.23
N TYR A 52 2.97 34.28 4.57
CA TYR A 52 2.05 34.09 3.45
C TYR A 52 0.58 34.06 3.87
N ASN A 53 0.25 33.63 5.09
CA ASN A 53 -1.11 33.74 5.61
C ASN A 53 -1.51 35.19 5.89
N GLU A 54 -0.60 36.01 6.43
CA GLU A 54 -0.84 37.45 6.59
C GLU A 54 -1.01 38.13 5.23
N SER A 55 -0.18 37.77 4.25
CA SER A 55 -0.31 38.26 2.87
C SER A 55 -1.65 37.86 2.24
N ALA A 56 -2.13 36.64 2.47
CA ALA A 56 -3.44 36.18 1.99
C ALA A 56 -4.61 36.92 2.64
N GLN A 57 -4.45 37.44 3.87
CA GLN A 57 -5.45 38.29 4.51
C GLN A 57 -5.48 39.70 3.92
N MET A 58 -4.32 40.26 3.58
CA MET A 58 -4.21 41.59 2.97
C MET A 58 -4.67 41.59 1.50
N SER A 59 -4.37 40.52 0.77
CA SER A 59 -4.66 40.38 -0.66
C SER A 59 -5.29 39.02 -0.96
N PRO A 60 -6.57 38.80 -0.59
CA PRO A 60 -7.22 37.49 -0.72
C PRO A 60 -7.44 37.03 -2.16
N GLU A 61 -7.39 37.94 -3.13
CA GLU A 61 -7.58 37.65 -4.56
C GLU A 61 -6.25 37.38 -5.29
N ASP A 62 -5.12 37.45 -4.59
CA ASP A 62 -3.82 37.12 -5.18
C ASP A 62 -3.66 35.59 -5.29
N VAL A 63 -3.74 35.11 -6.53
CA VAL A 63 -3.60 33.69 -6.87
C VAL A 63 -2.27 33.12 -6.41
N ASP A 64 -1.18 33.85 -6.60
CA ASP A 64 0.17 33.32 -6.41
C ASP A 64 0.44 33.08 -4.93
N VAL A 65 -0.12 33.91 -4.05
CA VAL A 65 -0.11 33.70 -2.60
C VAL A 65 -0.76 32.37 -2.23
N HIS A 66 -1.94 32.05 -2.80
CA HIS A 66 -2.63 30.78 -2.54
C HIS A 66 -1.89 29.57 -3.12
N ILE A 67 -1.23 29.71 -4.27
CA ILE A 67 -0.39 28.65 -4.84
C ILE A 67 0.79 28.35 -3.91
N VAL A 68 1.48 29.39 -3.44
CA VAL A 68 2.64 29.23 -2.54
C VAL A 68 2.20 28.63 -1.21
N LEU A 69 1.08 29.07 -0.63
CA LEU A 69 0.51 28.46 0.57
C LEU A 69 0.23 26.96 0.36
N GLY A 70 -0.38 26.59 -0.76
CA GLY A 70 -0.63 25.18 -1.10
C GLY A 70 0.64 24.33 -1.14
N VAL A 71 1.72 24.86 -1.74
CA VAL A 71 3.02 24.19 -1.78
C VAL A 71 3.68 24.11 -0.39
N LEU A 72 3.60 25.18 0.41
CA LEU A 72 4.14 25.20 1.77
C LEU A 72 3.42 24.20 2.68
N TYR A 73 2.10 24.12 2.61
CA TYR A 73 1.31 23.16 3.39
C TYR A 73 1.61 21.71 3.02
N ASN A 74 1.82 21.42 1.73
CA ASN A 74 2.32 20.10 1.31
C ASN A 74 3.68 19.77 1.94
N LEU A 75 4.61 20.74 2.01
CA LEU A 75 5.92 20.56 2.65
C LEU A 75 5.85 20.39 4.17
N LEU A 76 4.76 20.87 4.78
CA LEU A 76 4.45 20.72 6.20
C LEU A 76 3.59 19.47 6.50
N SER A 77 3.25 18.68 5.48
CA SER A 77 2.32 17.54 5.58
C SER A 77 0.90 17.93 6.04
N GLU A 78 0.51 19.20 5.89
CA GLU A 78 -0.83 19.71 6.21
C GLU A 78 -1.72 19.66 4.96
N ASN A 79 -2.03 18.44 4.50
CA ASN A 79 -2.69 18.21 3.21
C ASN A 79 -4.05 18.93 3.07
N ASP A 80 -4.86 19.00 4.12
CA ASP A 80 -6.18 19.64 4.05
C ASP A 80 -6.08 21.15 3.77
N LYS A 81 -5.11 21.82 4.39
CA LYS A 81 -4.85 23.25 4.13
C LYS A 81 -4.26 23.47 2.74
N ALA A 82 -3.44 22.53 2.27
CA ALA A 82 -2.93 22.57 0.89
C ALA A 82 -4.06 22.45 -0.14
N ILE A 83 -5.00 21.51 0.06
CA ILE A 83 -6.20 21.34 -0.78
C ILE A 83 -7.03 22.62 -0.79
N ALA A 84 -7.29 23.20 0.39
CA ALA A 84 -8.05 24.44 0.49
C ALA A 84 -7.38 25.59 -0.28
N SER A 85 -6.07 25.74 -0.15
CA SER A 85 -5.31 26.80 -0.83
C SER A 85 -5.34 26.63 -2.35
N PHE A 86 -5.11 25.40 -2.86
CA PHE A 86 -5.20 25.15 -4.30
C PHE A 86 -6.63 25.30 -4.85
N LYS A 87 -7.66 24.93 -4.08
CA LYS A 87 -9.06 25.19 -4.47
C LYS A 87 -9.36 26.68 -4.56
N THR A 88 -8.83 27.50 -3.64
CA THR A 88 -8.96 28.97 -3.73
C THR A 88 -8.25 29.53 -4.95
N ALA A 89 -7.01 29.08 -5.21
CA ALA A 89 -6.28 29.48 -6.42
C ALA A 89 -7.03 29.10 -7.71
N LEU A 90 -7.67 27.92 -7.74
CA LEU A 90 -8.50 27.46 -8.87
C LEU A 90 -9.81 28.23 -9.03
N LYS A 91 -10.41 28.77 -7.95
CA LYS A 91 -11.57 29.67 -8.08
C LYS A 91 -11.21 30.94 -8.84
N LEU A 92 -9.98 31.43 -8.64
CA LEU A 92 -9.47 32.64 -9.26
C LEU A 92 -8.91 32.36 -10.68
N LYS A 93 -8.28 31.20 -10.91
CA LYS A 93 -7.80 30.74 -12.23
C LYS A 93 -8.30 29.31 -12.54
N PRO A 94 -9.56 29.13 -12.97
CA PRO A 94 -10.14 27.80 -13.20
C PRO A 94 -9.53 27.05 -14.39
N ASN A 95 -8.96 27.77 -15.35
CA ASN A 95 -8.40 27.19 -16.58
C ASN A 95 -6.90 26.88 -16.48
N ASP A 96 -6.33 26.86 -15.26
CA ASP A 96 -4.93 26.49 -15.06
C ASP A 96 -4.77 24.98 -14.82
N TYR A 97 -4.39 24.27 -15.87
CA TYR A 97 -4.14 22.82 -15.82
C TYR A 97 -3.04 22.43 -14.82
N SER A 98 -2.06 23.31 -14.56
CA SER A 98 -0.98 23.04 -13.61
C SER A 98 -1.52 23.00 -12.17
N LEU A 99 -2.46 23.90 -11.84
CA LEU A 99 -3.13 23.93 -10.54
C LEU A 99 -4.02 22.73 -10.31
N TRP A 100 -4.77 22.29 -11.32
CA TRP A 100 -5.54 21.05 -11.26
C TRP A 100 -4.66 19.84 -10.96
N ASN A 101 -3.49 19.74 -11.61
CA ASN A 101 -2.54 18.67 -11.30
C ASN A 101 -1.91 18.80 -9.89
N LYS A 102 -1.62 20.02 -9.41
CA LYS A 102 -1.11 20.22 -8.04
C LYS A 102 -2.17 19.82 -7.00
N LEU A 103 -3.44 20.17 -7.22
CA LEU A 103 -4.57 19.75 -6.39
C LEU A 103 -4.71 18.22 -6.37
N GLY A 104 -4.71 17.56 -7.54
CA GLY A 104 -4.78 16.11 -7.63
C GLY A 104 -3.63 15.41 -6.92
N ALA A 105 -2.41 15.95 -7.03
CA ALA A 105 -1.24 15.41 -6.33
C ALA A 105 -1.38 15.49 -4.82
N THR A 106 -1.89 16.61 -4.30
CA THR A 106 -2.18 16.74 -2.86
C THR A 106 -3.27 15.78 -2.41
N GLN A 107 -4.36 15.62 -3.18
CA GLN A 107 -5.46 14.71 -2.84
C GLN A 107 -5.03 13.23 -2.87
N ALA A 108 -4.18 12.86 -3.81
CA ALA A 108 -3.61 11.51 -3.85
C ALA A 108 -2.77 11.20 -2.60
N ASN A 109 -2.05 12.20 -2.08
CA ASN A 109 -1.26 12.06 -0.85
C ASN A 109 -2.14 12.01 0.42
N SER A 110 -3.39 12.48 0.39
CA SER A 110 -4.33 12.46 1.51
C SER A 110 -5.30 11.27 1.51
N VAL A 111 -4.99 10.20 0.76
CA VAL A 111 -5.81 8.97 0.61
C VAL A 111 -7.12 9.20 -0.16
N GLN A 112 -7.39 10.41 -0.64
CA GLN A 112 -8.56 10.76 -1.46
C GLN A 112 -8.29 10.49 -2.96
N SER A 113 -7.98 9.23 -3.30
CA SER A 113 -7.57 8.84 -4.66
C SER A 113 -8.66 9.10 -5.72
N ALA A 114 -9.94 9.02 -5.34
CA ALA A 114 -11.07 9.29 -6.25
C ALA A 114 -11.13 10.77 -6.67
N ASP A 115 -11.02 11.70 -5.72
CA ASP A 115 -11.03 13.13 -6.02
C ASP A 115 -9.78 13.54 -6.81
N ALA A 116 -8.65 12.90 -6.53
CA ALA A 116 -7.41 13.12 -7.28
C ALA A 116 -7.58 12.79 -8.78
N ILE A 117 -8.25 11.68 -9.11
CA ILE A 117 -8.53 11.30 -10.50
C ILE A 117 -9.36 12.37 -11.20
N LEU A 118 -10.39 12.91 -10.54
CA LEU A 118 -11.21 13.99 -11.10
C LEU A 118 -10.37 15.25 -11.36
N ALA A 119 -9.50 15.63 -10.43
CA ALA A 119 -8.62 16.78 -10.61
C ALA A 119 -7.62 16.59 -11.75
N TYR A 120 -7.05 15.40 -11.93
CA TYR A 120 -6.19 15.12 -13.09
C TYR A 120 -6.97 15.10 -14.40
N GLN A 121 -8.20 14.60 -14.40
CA GLN A 121 -9.06 14.64 -15.58
C GLN A 121 -9.31 16.09 -16.00
N GLN A 122 -9.64 16.99 -15.07
CA GLN A 122 -9.77 18.42 -15.36
C GLN A 122 -8.49 19.03 -15.94
N ALA A 123 -7.31 18.65 -15.42
CA ALA A 123 -6.03 19.09 -15.99
C ALA A 123 -5.84 18.62 -17.44
N LEU A 124 -6.25 17.38 -17.75
CA LEU A 124 -6.13 16.78 -19.08
C LEU A 124 -7.19 17.32 -20.05
N ASP A 125 -8.38 17.67 -19.59
CA ASP A 125 -9.41 18.33 -20.39
C ASP A 125 -8.92 19.70 -20.88
N LEU A 126 -8.20 20.43 -20.03
CA LEU A 126 -7.55 21.71 -20.38
C LEU A 126 -6.28 21.52 -21.23
N LYS A 127 -5.49 20.48 -20.94
CA LYS A 127 -4.24 20.19 -21.64
C LYS A 127 -4.04 18.67 -21.86
N PRO A 128 -4.54 18.12 -22.98
CA PRO A 128 -4.51 16.68 -23.23
C PRO A 128 -3.12 16.07 -23.33
N ASN A 129 -2.12 16.86 -23.75
CA ASN A 129 -0.73 16.42 -23.88
C ASN A 129 0.10 16.57 -22.58
N TYR A 130 -0.55 16.84 -21.44
CA TYR A 130 0.14 16.97 -20.16
C TYR A 130 0.48 15.60 -19.56
N VAL A 131 1.61 15.04 -20.01
CA VAL A 131 2.13 13.70 -19.64
C VAL A 131 2.14 13.46 -18.13
N ARG A 132 2.40 14.49 -17.33
CA ARG A 132 2.45 14.38 -15.87
C ARG A 132 1.10 14.04 -15.25
N ALA A 133 0.02 14.66 -15.72
CA ALA A 133 -1.33 14.35 -15.23
C ALA A 133 -1.74 12.92 -15.63
N TRP A 134 -1.40 12.46 -16.84
CA TRP A 134 -1.59 11.06 -17.23
C TRP A 134 -0.88 10.07 -16.31
N ALA A 135 0.41 10.32 -16.02
CA ALA A 135 1.19 9.45 -15.14
C ALA A 135 0.61 9.42 -13.71
N ASN A 136 0.27 10.59 -13.17
CA ASN A 136 -0.31 10.70 -11.84
C ASN A 136 -1.70 10.06 -11.75
N MET A 137 -2.54 10.23 -12.76
CA MET A 137 -3.86 9.62 -12.84
C MET A 137 -3.77 8.09 -12.88
N GLY A 138 -2.82 7.52 -13.65
CA GLY A 138 -2.56 6.08 -13.65
C GLY A 138 -2.15 5.52 -12.29
N ILE A 139 -1.29 6.24 -11.56
CA ILE A 139 -0.92 5.89 -10.18
C ILE A 139 -2.15 5.95 -9.25
N SER A 140 -2.97 6.99 -9.36
CA SER A 140 -4.19 7.13 -8.56
C SER A 140 -5.21 6.03 -8.84
N TYR A 141 -5.38 5.61 -10.09
CA TYR A 141 -6.18 4.43 -10.43
C TYR A 141 -5.61 3.17 -9.77
N ALA A 142 -4.32 2.89 -9.92
CA ALA A 142 -3.70 1.73 -9.28
C ALA A 142 -3.90 1.73 -7.75
N ASN A 143 -3.75 2.88 -7.10
CA ASN A 143 -4.00 3.04 -5.68
C ASN A 143 -5.48 2.82 -5.31
N GLN A 144 -6.41 3.37 -6.10
CA GLN A 144 -7.85 3.15 -5.89
C GLN A 144 -8.23 1.68 -6.04
N TYR A 145 -7.72 1.01 -7.08
CA TYR A 145 -7.94 -0.42 -7.28
C TYR A 145 -7.34 -1.25 -6.13
N CYS A 146 -6.14 -0.92 -5.62
CA CYS A 146 -5.58 -1.58 -4.43
C CYS A 146 -6.42 -1.38 -3.16
N VAL A 147 -7.13 -0.27 -3.01
CA VAL A 147 -8.03 -0.02 -1.86
C VAL A 147 -9.40 -0.70 -2.05
N GLN A 148 -9.87 -0.86 -3.30
CA GLN A 148 -11.15 -1.49 -3.61
C GLN A 148 -11.11 -3.02 -3.54
N PHE A 149 -9.93 -3.65 -3.74
CA PHE A 149 -9.72 -5.03 -3.34
C PHE A 149 -9.63 -5.10 -1.82
N LYS A 150 -10.62 -5.76 -1.20
CA LYS A 150 -10.64 -6.16 0.21
C LYS A 150 -9.22 -6.56 0.64
N MET A 151 -8.65 -5.86 1.62
CA MET A 151 -7.34 -6.18 2.18
C MET A 151 -7.36 -7.64 2.68
N MET A 152 -6.69 -8.54 1.96
CA MET A 152 -6.64 -9.96 2.32
C MET A 152 -5.87 -10.14 3.63
N LYS A 153 -6.47 -10.86 4.58
CA LYS A 153 -5.81 -11.22 5.83
C LYS A 153 -5.32 -12.65 5.73
N ILE A 154 -4.01 -12.82 5.76
CA ILE A 154 -3.35 -14.11 5.61
C ILE A 154 -2.81 -14.54 6.96
N ALA A 155 -3.23 -15.72 7.43
CA ALA A 155 -2.61 -16.38 8.57
C ALA A 155 -1.40 -17.18 8.09
N VAL A 156 -0.34 -17.20 8.89
CA VAL A 156 0.88 -17.94 8.59
C VAL A 156 1.19 -18.85 9.76
N GLU A 157 1.26 -20.14 9.48
CA GLU A 157 1.61 -21.21 10.43
C GLU A 157 2.96 -21.81 10.02
N GLY A 158 3.79 -22.11 11.03
CA GLY A 158 5.11 -22.70 10.84
C GLY A 158 5.03 -24.20 10.66
N CYS A 159 5.68 -24.94 11.56
CA CYS A 159 5.63 -26.39 11.59
C CYS A 159 4.35 -26.86 12.29
N MET A 160 3.45 -27.49 11.53
CA MET A 160 2.12 -27.86 12.04
C MET A 160 2.11 -29.18 12.82
N HIS A 161 3.00 -30.11 12.49
CA HIS A 161 3.08 -31.46 13.04
C HIS A 161 1.72 -32.20 13.09
N GLY A 162 0.88 -31.98 12.07
CA GLY A 162 -0.43 -32.60 11.92
C GLY A 162 -1.55 -32.08 12.86
N ASP A 163 -1.29 -31.06 13.69
CA ASP A 163 -2.27 -30.47 14.63
C ASP A 163 -3.23 -29.47 13.94
N LEU A 164 -3.76 -29.86 12.77
CA LEU A 164 -4.62 -29.03 11.92
C LEU A 164 -5.90 -28.53 12.62
N ASP A 165 -6.55 -29.38 13.43
CA ASP A 165 -7.72 -29.00 14.24
C ASP A 165 -7.40 -27.78 15.15
N LYS A 166 -6.26 -27.80 15.84
CA LYS A 166 -5.85 -26.72 16.76
C LYS A 166 -5.59 -25.42 16.01
N VAL A 167 -4.96 -25.50 14.84
CA VAL A 167 -4.68 -24.31 14.01
C VAL A 167 -5.99 -23.66 13.57
N TYR A 168 -6.98 -24.43 13.14
CA TYR A 168 -8.28 -23.89 12.77
C TYR A 168 -9.06 -23.34 13.97
N ASP A 169 -8.99 -23.98 15.13
CA ASP A 169 -9.57 -23.45 16.38
C ASP A 169 -8.93 -22.10 16.76
N THR A 170 -7.61 -21.98 16.64
CA THR A 170 -6.89 -20.71 16.86
C THR A 170 -7.32 -19.63 15.88
N ILE A 171 -7.47 -19.95 14.59
CA ILE A 171 -7.98 -19.00 13.59
C ILE A 171 -9.36 -18.52 13.96
N LYS A 172 -10.29 -19.45 14.27
CA LYS A 172 -11.66 -19.12 14.67
C LYS A 172 -11.68 -18.23 15.91
N TYR A 173 -10.82 -18.51 16.89
CA TYR A 173 -10.66 -17.67 18.07
C TYR A 173 -10.19 -16.24 17.72
N ILE A 174 -9.20 -16.10 16.84
CA ILE A 174 -8.68 -14.79 16.39
C ILE A 174 -9.74 -14.02 15.60
N GLU A 175 -10.46 -14.68 14.70
CA GLU A 175 -11.54 -14.06 13.92
C GLU A 175 -12.62 -13.47 14.83
N ASN A 176 -13.06 -14.26 15.82
CA ASN A 176 -14.08 -13.85 16.78
C ASN A 176 -13.61 -12.73 17.71
N THR A 177 -12.38 -12.80 18.23
CA THR A 177 -11.87 -11.82 19.21
C THR A 177 -11.50 -10.48 18.58
N ARG A 178 -10.99 -10.48 17.34
CA ARG A 178 -10.57 -9.26 16.65
C ARG A 178 -11.60 -8.71 15.67
N ASN A 179 -12.73 -9.39 15.51
CA ASN A 179 -13.74 -9.10 14.50
C ASN A 179 -13.10 -8.96 13.10
N ILE A 180 -12.25 -9.93 12.76
CA ILE A 180 -11.58 -10.01 11.46
C ILE A 180 -11.96 -11.32 10.77
N LYS A 181 -11.87 -11.36 9.45
CA LYS A 181 -11.95 -12.59 8.67
C LYS A 181 -10.58 -12.91 8.10
N ILE A 182 -10.10 -14.13 8.27
CA ILE A 182 -8.90 -14.67 7.61
C ILE A 182 -9.32 -15.23 6.26
N ASP A 183 -8.64 -14.80 5.20
CA ASP A 183 -8.98 -15.16 3.83
C ASP A 183 -8.13 -16.33 3.31
N LEU A 184 -6.95 -16.58 3.91
CA LEU A 184 -6.02 -17.63 3.51
C LEU A 184 -5.12 -18.04 4.68
N LEU A 185 -4.80 -19.33 4.77
CA LEU A 185 -3.78 -19.88 5.67
C LEU A 185 -2.60 -20.41 4.86
N LEU A 186 -1.39 -19.99 5.22
CA LEU A 186 -0.14 -20.52 4.68
C LEU A 186 0.56 -21.37 5.73
N CYS A 187 0.87 -22.62 5.39
CA CYS A 187 1.67 -23.52 6.23
C CYS A 187 3.02 -23.79 5.55
N TYR A 188 4.13 -23.43 6.19
CA TYR A 188 5.45 -23.53 5.58
C TYR A 188 6.33 -24.69 6.05
N GLY A 189 5.76 -25.71 6.70
CA GLY A 189 6.44 -26.98 6.92
C GLY A 189 5.69 -27.94 7.83
N ASP A 190 6.13 -29.20 7.81
CA ASP A 190 5.66 -30.29 8.67
C ASP A 190 4.13 -30.37 8.78
N PHE A 191 3.44 -30.26 7.65
CA PHE A 191 2.00 -30.34 7.57
C PHE A 191 1.46 -31.72 8.01
N GLN A 192 2.21 -32.78 7.69
CA GLN A 192 1.93 -34.18 8.04
C GLN A 192 0.65 -34.72 7.38
N ALA A 193 0.61 -34.75 6.04
CA ALA A 193 -0.54 -35.16 5.21
C ALA A 193 -0.89 -36.67 5.27
N VAL A 194 -1.07 -37.26 6.44
CA VAL A 194 -1.33 -38.70 6.62
C VAL A 194 -2.81 -39.03 6.41
N LYS A 195 -3.14 -39.84 5.39
CA LYS A 195 -4.52 -40.23 5.06
C LYS A 195 -4.97 -41.50 5.77
N ASN A 196 -4.06 -42.47 5.88
CA ASN A 196 -4.32 -43.80 6.43
C ASN A 196 -3.09 -44.35 7.16
N ARG A 197 -3.24 -45.51 7.83
CA ARG A 197 -2.13 -46.13 8.58
C ARG A 197 -0.91 -46.50 7.73
N LYS A 198 -1.05 -46.73 6.43
CA LYS A 198 0.08 -47.05 5.55
C LYS A 198 0.96 -45.83 5.29
N ASP A 199 0.36 -44.65 5.23
CA ASP A 199 1.10 -43.39 5.05
C ASP A 199 2.06 -43.12 6.23
N MET A 200 1.72 -43.62 7.42
CA MET A 200 2.55 -43.52 8.63
C MET A 200 3.93 -44.15 8.46
N ASP A 201 4.06 -45.17 7.61
CA ASP A 201 5.32 -45.87 7.39
C ASP A 201 6.33 -45.00 6.64
N SER A 202 5.83 -44.03 5.87
CA SER A 202 6.63 -43.06 5.11
C SER A 202 7.06 -41.84 5.94
N LEU A 203 6.54 -41.68 7.16
CA LEU A 203 6.93 -40.58 8.05
C LEU A 203 8.38 -40.77 8.51
N TYR A 204 9.16 -39.70 8.39
CA TYR A 204 10.53 -39.60 8.92
C TYR A 204 10.54 -39.32 10.43
N VAL A 205 9.81 -40.16 11.19
CA VAL A 205 9.65 -40.06 12.64
C VAL A 205 9.80 -41.45 13.26
N ALA A 206 10.46 -41.55 14.42
CA ALA A 206 10.62 -42.82 15.14
C ALA A 206 9.24 -43.45 15.45
N PRO A 207 9.06 -44.78 15.31
CA PRO A 207 7.74 -45.43 15.43
C PRO A 207 6.95 -45.08 16.70
N LYS A 208 7.62 -44.88 17.83
CA LYS A 208 7.00 -44.50 19.11
C LYS A 208 6.34 -43.11 19.14
N TYR A 209 6.67 -42.23 18.20
CA TYR A 209 6.14 -40.86 18.12
C TYR A 209 5.25 -40.65 16.89
N ARG A 210 4.99 -41.72 16.11
CA ARG A 210 4.15 -41.64 14.93
C ARG A 210 2.69 -41.57 15.35
N GLU A 211 2.05 -40.44 15.08
CA GLU A 211 0.61 -40.24 15.26
C GLU A 211 -0.05 -39.76 13.97
N MET A 212 -1.25 -40.26 13.70
CA MET A 212 -2.02 -39.92 12.49
C MET A 212 -2.60 -38.51 12.53
N LYS A 213 -2.76 -37.96 13.74
CA LYS A 213 -3.31 -36.63 14.03
C LYS A 213 -4.67 -36.39 13.34
N SER A 214 -4.84 -35.26 12.66
CA SER A 214 -6.16 -34.76 12.25
C SER A 214 -6.40 -34.68 10.73
N PHE A 215 -5.35 -34.67 9.89
CA PHE A 215 -5.49 -34.49 8.44
C PHE A 215 -6.43 -35.50 7.76
N TRP A 216 -6.42 -36.76 8.19
CA TRP A 216 -7.26 -37.82 7.63
C TRP A 216 -8.77 -37.52 7.67
N LYS A 217 -9.24 -36.71 8.62
CA LYS A 217 -10.64 -36.27 8.71
C LYS A 217 -11.01 -35.37 7.53
N TYR A 218 -10.10 -34.48 7.16
CA TYR A 218 -10.25 -33.56 6.02
C TYR A 218 -10.13 -34.29 4.69
N TYR A 219 -9.16 -35.22 4.60
CA TYR A 219 -9.00 -36.05 3.40
C TYR A 219 -10.24 -36.91 3.12
N SER A 220 -10.79 -37.55 4.17
CA SER A 220 -11.97 -38.41 4.03
C SER A 220 -13.29 -37.66 3.84
N GLY A 221 -13.29 -36.32 3.97
CA GLY A 221 -14.48 -35.48 3.89
C GLY A 221 -15.36 -35.50 5.14
N GLN A 222 -14.87 -36.04 6.27
CA GLN A 222 -15.56 -35.91 7.56
C GLN A 222 -15.57 -34.46 8.05
N GLU A 223 -14.52 -33.71 7.72
CA GLU A 223 -14.37 -32.29 8.03
C GLU A 223 -14.00 -31.52 6.76
N VAL A 224 -14.36 -30.24 6.71
CA VAL A 224 -13.98 -29.33 5.62
C VAL A 224 -13.15 -28.20 6.21
N ALA A 225 -12.00 -27.92 5.59
CA ALA A 225 -11.15 -26.82 6.03
C ALA A 225 -11.91 -25.48 5.94
N PRO A 226 -12.09 -24.76 7.06
CA PRO A 226 -12.93 -23.56 7.11
C PRO A 226 -12.32 -22.36 6.38
N VAL A 227 -11.00 -22.35 6.24
CA VAL A 227 -10.23 -21.32 5.53
C VAL A 227 -9.40 -22.02 4.45
N PRO A 228 -9.34 -21.48 3.21
CA PRO A 228 -8.45 -22.00 2.18
C PRO A 228 -7.01 -22.06 2.70
N MET A 229 -6.35 -23.19 2.48
CA MET A 229 -4.98 -23.40 2.92
C MET A 229 -4.08 -23.71 1.73
N ILE A 230 -2.88 -23.14 1.75
CA ILE A 230 -1.76 -23.56 0.92
C ILE A 230 -0.63 -24.03 1.83
N PHE A 231 -0.03 -25.18 1.53
CA PHE A 231 1.11 -25.68 2.29
C PHE A 231 2.27 -26.15 1.40
N ILE A 232 3.47 -26.12 1.98
CA ILE A 232 4.66 -26.81 1.48
C ILE A 232 5.05 -27.95 2.44
N GLY A 233 5.71 -28.97 1.91
CA GLY A 233 6.15 -30.11 2.70
C GLY A 233 7.35 -29.75 3.58
N GLY A 234 7.46 -30.40 4.74
CA GLY A 234 8.65 -30.41 5.58
C GLY A 234 9.35 -31.77 5.60
N ASN A 235 10.05 -32.03 6.72
CA ASN A 235 10.74 -33.28 6.98
C ASN A 235 9.80 -34.36 7.56
N ASN A 236 8.73 -33.96 8.26
CA ASN A 236 7.78 -34.88 8.89
C ASN A 236 6.51 -35.05 8.05
N GLU A 237 6.66 -35.59 6.84
CA GLU A 237 5.57 -35.70 5.86
C GLU A 237 5.24 -37.12 5.45
N ALA A 238 3.97 -37.34 5.11
CA ALA A 238 3.52 -38.53 4.40
C ALA A 238 4.05 -38.50 2.95
N SER A 239 5.35 -38.77 2.80
CA SER A 239 6.07 -38.55 1.54
C SER A 239 5.45 -39.37 0.41
N ASN A 240 5.00 -40.59 0.70
CA ASN A 240 4.33 -41.44 -0.28
C ASN A 240 3.10 -40.76 -0.91
N TYR A 241 2.34 -40.00 -0.11
CA TYR A 241 1.19 -39.26 -0.58
C TYR A 241 1.59 -38.01 -1.35
N LEU A 242 2.50 -37.20 -0.79
CA LEU A 242 2.90 -35.96 -1.45
C LEU A 242 3.61 -36.22 -2.80
N TRP A 243 4.21 -37.39 -2.97
CA TRP A 243 4.73 -37.86 -4.27
C TRP A 243 3.64 -38.01 -5.35
N GLU A 244 2.40 -38.36 -4.99
CA GLU A 244 1.28 -38.39 -5.93
C GLU A 244 0.90 -36.97 -6.40
N LEU A 245 1.20 -35.96 -5.58
CA LEU A 245 0.95 -34.54 -5.83
C LEU A 245 2.26 -33.79 -6.16
N TYR A 246 3.16 -34.44 -6.90
CA TYR A 246 4.51 -33.91 -7.15
C TYR A 246 4.53 -32.48 -7.75
N TYR A 247 3.64 -32.19 -8.70
CA TYR A 247 3.50 -30.86 -9.33
C TYR A 247 2.55 -29.92 -8.59
N GLY A 248 2.13 -30.31 -7.38
CA GLY A 248 1.10 -29.64 -6.61
C GLY A 248 -0.30 -30.16 -6.94
N GLY A 249 -1.23 -29.89 -6.03
CA GLY A 249 -2.62 -30.29 -6.17
C GLY A 249 -3.40 -30.21 -4.88
N TRP A 250 -4.70 -30.44 -4.98
CA TRP A 250 -5.58 -30.47 -3.83
C TRP A 250 -5.33 -31.73 -3.00
N ALA A 251 -4.78 -31.55 -1.81
CA ALA A 251 -4.58 -32.64 -0.86
C ALA A 251 -5.89 -33.02 -0.15
N ALA A 252 -6.78 -32.05 0.03
CA ALA A 252 -8.14 -32.25 0.51
C ALA A 252 -9.00 -31.06 0.04
N PRO A 253 -10.34 -31.10 0.18
CA PRO A 253 -11.16 -29.93 -0.09
C PRO A 253 -10.64 -28.70 0.67
N ASN A 254 -10.36 -27.63 -0.07
CA ASN A 254 -9.85 -26.36 0.47
C ASN A 254 -8.41 -26.41 1.06
N ILE A 255 -7.65 -27.47 0.79
CA ILE A 255 -6.23 -27.63 1.20
C ILE A 255 -5.39 -27.95 -0.04
N TYR A 256 -4.51 -27.02 -0.43
CA TYR A 256 -3.66 -27.13 -1.62
C TYR A 256 -2.19 -27.33 -1.25
N PHE A 257 -1.58 -28.37 -1.81
CA PHE A 257 -0.15 -28.59 -1.76
C PHE A 257 0.53 -27.91 -2.94
N LEU A 258 1.56 -27.11 -2.70
CA LEU A 258 2.28 -26.40 -3.77
C LEU A 258 3.09 -27.31 -4.71
N GLY A 259 3.34 -28.55 -4.31
CA GLY A 259 4.21 -29.47 -5.03
C GLY A 259 5.61 -29.49 -4.45
N MET A 260 6.43 -30.41 -4.98
CA MET A 260 7.84 -30.48 -4.63
C MET A 260 8.57 -29.25 -5.17
N LEU A 261 9.12 -28.46 -4.25
CA LEU A 261 10.00 -27.36 -4.59
C LEU A 261 11.42 -27.93 -4.74
N TRP A 262 12.02 -27.77 -5.92
CA TRP A 262 13.44 -28.07 -6.13
C TRP A 262 14.25 -27.08 -5.28
N LEU A 263 14.80 -27.56 -4.16
CA LEU A 263 15.84 -26.89 -3.38
C LEU A 263 17.01 -27.85 -3.19
#